data_AF-A0ABD4VV86-F1
#
_entry.id   AF-A0ABD4VV86-F1
#
_cell.length_a   1.000
_cell.length_b   1.000
_cell.length_c   1.000
_cell.angle_alpha   90.00
_cell.angle_beta   90.00
_cell.angle_gamma   90.00
#
_symmetry.space_group_name_H-M   'P 1'
#
loop_
_entity.id
_entity.type
_entity.pdbx_description
1 polymer ?
#
loop_
_entity_poly.entity_id
_entity_poly.type
_entity_poly.pdbx_seq_one_letter_code
_entity_poly.pdbx_strand_id
1 'polypeptide(L)'
;MGKFLNYILVILTIFTSGSVYHQMCGNILSPLFIVILSLAFWANAPIVSRFSMKLILVGILCVSIVLLLNYLLSESGNSIWFYIKFFLRIVSTFLLILYYKNTRFDLKRDIIFCLYVLAFHAVISFLIFPFIEIYLVSIPTEELNGKTFYNLFFYSSLRDVFGINIYRNQGVFWEPGILQIYMNILVFYNLFEKKSFKKSLFPALIVVSTMSTTGLGLLLILYIFYYFSIHTHFSIKFFLLSLFFFILMIPLVLAFVNNFGEKKDTLSYQLRMYDMVNAIEMVIQHPICGIGFDMEVYKKVQTMTNLSKYANLNIYDGDMIYERGNTNSLLMLLIQCGLPMSVIYLCILYRQNIFLNRRLFFFVIIISLMSEPLLLGNFFILFFVESFFTILSRSKVYDKVINNNCYI
;
A
#
# COMPACT_ATOMS: atom_id res chain seq x y z
N MET A 1 17.45 -10.06 -21.55
CA MET A 1 17.74 -8.97 -20.58
C MET A 1 16.48 -8.20 -20.13
N GLY A 2 15.60 -7.76 -21.05
CA GLY A 2 14.42 -6.93 -20.71
C GLY A 2 13.44 -7.50 -19.66
N LYS A 3 13.13 -8.80 -19.66
CA LYS A 3 12.20 -9.40 -18.67
C LYS A 3 12.72 -9.33 -17.22
N PHE A 4 14.02 -9.53 -16.99
CA PHE A 4 14.58 -9.49 -15.64
C PHE A 4 14.62 -8.06 -15.10
N LEU A 5 14.95 -7.10 -15.97
CA LEU A 5 14.91 -5.68 -15.65
C LEU A 5 13.51 -5.23 -15.23
N ASN A 6 12.46 -5.69 -15.93
CA ASN A 6 11.08 -5.40 -15.55
C ASN A 6 10.76 -5.85 -14.12
N TYR A 7 11.17 -7.07 -13.75
CA TYR A 7 10.95 -7.58 -12.40
C TYR A 7 11.68 -6.76 -11.34
N ILE A 8 12.91 -6.32 -11.63
CA ILE A 8 13.66 -5.40 -10.75
C ILE A 8 12.89 -4.09 -10.56
N LEU A 9 12.40 -3.47 -11.64
CA LEU A 9 11.66 -2.20 -11.57
C LEU A 9 10.38 -2.33 -10.73
N VAL A 10 9.64 -3.43 -10.89
CA VAL A 10 8.44 -3.71 -10.09
C VAL A 10 8.79 -3.96 -8.62
N ILE A 11 9.82 -4.74 -8.34
CA ILE A 11 10.28 -4.99 -6.96
C ILE A 11 10.72 -3.68 -6.29
N LEU A 12 11.47 -2.81 -6.97
CA LEU A 12 11.85 -1.50 -6.45
C LEU A 12 10.63 -0.61 -6.17
N THR A 13 9.62 -0.67 -7.04
CA THR A 13 8.35 0.05 -6.85
C THR A 13 7.61 -0.43 -5.58
N ILE A 14 7.63 -1.74 -5.32
CA ILE A 14 7.06 -2.33 -4.11
C ILE A 14 7.91 -1.99 -2.88
N PHE A 15 9.24 -2.08 -2.98
CA PHE A 15 10.14 -1.85 -1.85
C PHE A 15 10.08 -0.41 -1.37
N THR A 16 9.98 0.55 -2.28
CA THR A 16 9.74 1.97 -1.97
C THR A 16 8.34 2.26 -1.40
N SER A 17 7.55 1.21 -1.13
CA SER A 17 6.16 1.27 -0.64
C SER A 17 5.91 0.25 0.49
N GLY A 18 6.73 0.25 1.55
CA GLY A 18 6.47 -0.62 2.71
C GLY A 18 7.64 -1.46 3.22
N SER A 19 8.75 -1.53 2.49
CA SER A 19 9.85 -2.45 2.86
C SER A 19 10.72 -1.92 3.99
N VAL A 20 11.33 -2.84 4.74
CA VAL A 20 12.38 -2.48 5.71
C VAL A 20 13.52 -1.72 5.04
N TYR A 21 13.88 -2.08 3.80
CA TYR A 21 14.91 -1.37 3.04
C TYR A 21 14.59 0.11 2.80
N HIS A 22 13.31 0.45 2.65
CA HIS A 22 12.90 1.85 2.48
C HIS A 22 13.03 2.64 3.78
N GLN A 23 12.80 2.02 4.94
CA GLN A 23 13.05 2.64 6.25
C GLN A 23 14.56 2.79 6.50
N MET A 24 15.34 1.74 6.23
CA MET A 24 16.79 1.77 6.46
C MET A 24 17.55 2.70 5.50
N CYS A 25 17.14 2.74 4.22
CA CYS A 25 17.92 3.33 3.15
C CYS A 25 17.07 4.16 2.18
N GLY A 26 15.91 4.66 2.58
CA GLY A 26 14.96 5.34 1.68
C GLY A 26 15.55 6.54 0.92
N ASN A 27 16.48 7.26 1.54
CA ASN A 27 17.22 8.37 0.92
C ASN A 27 18.13 7.92 -0.24
N ILE A 28 18.54 6.65 -0.28
CA ILE A 28 19.37 6.04 -1.34
C ILE A 28 18.50 5.24 -2.31
N LEU A 29 17.54 4.47 -1.78
CA LEU A 29 16.69 3.57 -2.56
C LEU A 29 15.82 4.34 -3.56
N SER A 30 15.28 5.49 -3.17
CA SER A 30 14.41 6.29 -4.06
C SER A 30 15.19 6.92 -5.24
N PRO A 31 16.36 7.56 -5.03
CA PRO A 31 17.22 7.98 -6.15
C PRO A 31 17.72 6.81 -7.01
N LEU A 32 18.14 5.70 -6.40
CA LEU A 32 18.61 4.52 -7.12
C LEU A 32 17.51 3.97 -8.03
N PHE A 33 16.27 3.92 -7.56
CA PHE A 33 15.12 3.52 -8.38
C PHE A 33 14.97 4.40 -9.62
N ILE A 34 15.07 5.73 -9.47
CA ILE A 34 14.99 6.69 -10.59
C ILE A 34 16.16 6.48 -11.58
N VAL A 35 17.38 6.26 -11.08
CA VAL A 35 18.56 6.00 -11.94
C VAL A 35 18.38 4.73 -12.74
N ILE A 36 18.01 3.61 -12.09
CA ILE A 36 17.79 2.32 -12.77
C ILE A 36 16.67 2.44 -13.80
N LEU A 37 15.58 3.14 -13.45
CA LEU A 37 14.46 3.37 -14.36
C LEU A 37 14.87 4.22 -15.57
N SER A 38 15.68 5.25 -15.36
CA SER A 38 16.17 6.11 -16.45
C SER A 38 17.11 5.32 -17.39
N LEU A 39 17.99 4.50 -16.85
CA LEU A 39 18.86 3.61 -17.64
C LEU A 39 18.04 2.56 -18.40
N ALA A 40 17.02 1.98 -17.76
CA ALA A 40 16.11 1.02 -18.39
C ALA A 40 15.36 1.64 -19.57
N PHE A 41 14.92 2.89 -19.39
CA PHE A 41 14.26 3.67 -20.42
C PHE A 41 15.19 3.94 -21.60
N TRP A 42 16.40 4.43 -21.34
CA TRP A 42 17.39 4.71 -22.39
C TRP A 42 17.77 3.45 -23.18
N ALA A 43 17.93 2.32 -22.50
CA ALA A 43 18.34 1.06 -23.13
C ALA A 43 17.24 0.37 -23.97
N ASN A 44 15.96 0.52 -23.61
CA ASN A 44 14.87 -0.28 -24.21
C ASN A 44 13.75 0.55 -24.85
N ALA A 45 13.74 1.86 -24.68
CA ALA A 45 12.70 2.76 -25.17
C ALA A 45 13.28 4.01 -25.85
N PRO A 46 14.17 3.87 -26.87
CA PRO A 46 14.88 5.01 -27.46
C PRO A 46 13.96 5.99 -28.20
N ILE A 47 12.81 5.51 -28.71
CA ILE A 47 11.84 6.34 -29.42
C ILE A 47 10.53 6.34 -28.64
N VAL A 48 10.24 7.47 -28.01
CA VAL A 48 8.98 7.74 -27.33
C VAL A 48 8.09 8.51 -28.28
N SER A 49 6.83 8.10 -28.45
CA SER A 49 5.92 8.87 -29.29
C SER A 49 5.80 10.31 -28.76
N ARG A 50 5.80 11.31 -29.66
CA ARG A 50 5.61 12.73 -29.29
C ARG A 50 4.34 12.94 -28.45
N PHE A 51 3.32 12.12 -28.67
CA PHE A 51 2.07 12.15 -27.93
C PHE A 51 2.24 11.67 -26.47
N SER A 52 2.91 10.53 -26.26
CA SER A 52 3.22 10.03 -24.92
C SER A 52 4.05 11.03 -24.11
N MET A 53 5.02 11.70 -24.76
CA MET A 53 5.80 12.77 -24.12
C MET A 53 4.94 13.97 -23.71
N LYS A 54 4.03 14.43 -24.58
CA LYS A 54 3.09 15.51 -24.24
C LYS A 54 2.20 15.14 -23.05
N LEU A 55 1.68 13.92 -23.00
CA LEU A 55 0.87 13.44 -21.88
C LEU A 55 1.63 13.47 -20.55
N ILE A 56 2.91 13.11 -20.56
CA ILE A 56 3.76 13.16 -19.38
C ILE A 56 4.01 14.59 -18.95
N LEU A 57 4.38 15.46 -19.88
CA LEU A 57 4.64 16.87 -19.57
C LEU A 57 3.39 17.52 -18.97
N VAL A 58 2.21 17.25 -19.53
CA VAL A 58 0.94 17.70 -18.98
C VAL A 58 0.69 17.11 -17.59
N GLY A 59 0.90 15.80 -17.41
CA GLY A 59 0.74 15.15 -16.11
C GLY A 59 1.65 15.71 -15.03
N ILE A 60 2.94 15.84 -15.33
CA ILE A 60 3.95 16.45 -14.45
C ILE A 60 3.58 17.89 -14.15
N LEU A 61 3.19 18.69 -15.14
CA LEU A 61 2.78 20.08 -14.94
C LEU A 61 1.54 20.18 -14.03
N CYS A 62 0.51 19.35 -14.27
CA CYS A 62 -0.68 19.31 -13.42
C CYS A 62 -0.32 18.96 -11.97
N VAL A 63 0.52 17.94 -11.76
CA VAL A 63 0.99 17.55 -10.43
C VAL A 63 1.79 18.68 -9.78
N SER A 64 2.72 19.31 -10.50
CA SER A 64 3.51 20.43 -10.00
C SER A 64 2.64 21.60 -9.56
N ILE A 65 1.64 21.98 -10.37
CA ILE A 65 0.71 23.06 -10.03
C ILE A 65 -0.07 22.71 -8.76
N VAL A 66 -0.60 21.49 -8.67
CA VAL A 66 -1.37 21.06 -7.49
C VAL A 66 -0.50 21.05 -6.23
N LEU A 67 0.72 20.52 -6.30
CA LEU A 67 1.64 20.51 -5.16
C LEU A 67 2.09 21.91 -4.76
N LEU A 68 2.31 22.81 -5.73
CA LEU A 68 2.63 24.21 -5.47
C LEU A 68 1.46 24.92 -4.79
N LEU A 69 0.23 24.75 -5.28
CA LEU A 69 -0.96 25.31 -4.65
C LEU A 69 -1.16 24.79 -3.23
N ASN A 70 -0.98 23.49 -3.01
CA ASN A 70 -1.03 22.91 -1.67
C ASN A 70 0.05 23.51 -0.76
N TYR A 71 1.30 23.62 -1.22
CA TYR A 71 2.38 24.25 -0.45
C TYR A 71 2.06 25.70 -0.05
N LEU A 72 1.54 26.50 -0.98
CA LEU A 72 1.25 27.92 -0.76
C LEU A 72 0.02 28.16 0.12
N LEU A 73 -0.95 27.24 0.12
CA LEU A 73 -2.24 27.40 0.79
C LEU A 73 -2.39 26.55 2.07
N SER A 74 -1.49 25.60 2.31
CA SER A 74 -1.45 24.77 3.51
C SER A 74 -0.86 25.51 4.72
N GLU A 75 -0.82 24.83 5.87
CA GLU A 75 -0.29 25.39 7.10
C GLU A 75 1.16 25.88 7.00
N SER A 76 1.47 26.95 7.73
CA SER A 76 2.80 27.55 7.71
C SER A 76 3.85 26.64 8.35
N GLY A 77 5.08 26.67 7.82
CA GLY A 77 6.21 25.88 8.33
C GLY A 77 6.47 24.56 7.60
N ASN A 78 5.68 24.24 6.57
CA ASN A 78 5.94 23.11 5.70
C ASN A 78 7.31 23.22 5.00
N SER A 79 8.15 22.19 5.12
CA SER A 79 9.40 22.10 4.36
C SER A 79 9.15 21.67 2.92
N ILE A 80 9.72 22.44 1.98
CA ILE A 80 9.69 22.13 0.54
C ILE A 80 10.24 20.73 0.21
N TRP A 81 11.10 20.19 1.08
CA TRP A 81 11.72 18.88 0.89
C TRP A 81 10.70 17.73 0.83
N PHE A 82 9.64 17.77 1.65
CA PHE A 82 8.59 16.74 1.62
C PHE A 82 7.80 16.76 0.32
N TYR A 83 7.56 17.95 -0.23
CA TYR A 83 6.90 18.14 -1.53
C TYR A 83 7.78 17.64 -2.67
N ILE A 84 9.09 17.91 -2.64
CA ILE A 84 10.05 17.37 -3.61
C ILE A 84 10.06 15.83 -3.56
N LYS A 85 10.13 15.24 -2.36
CA LYS A 85 10.06 13.78 -2.19
C LYS A 85 8.79 13.19 -2.81
N PHE A 86 7.64 13.79 -2.55
CA PHE A 86 6.37 13.32 -3.10
C PHE A 86 6.28 13.52 -4.62
N PHE A 87 6.75 14.66 -5.14
CA PHE A 87 6.87 14.92 -6.57
C PHE A 87 7.73 13.86 -7.27
N LEU A 88 8.91 13.54 -6.72
CA LEU A 88 9.80 12.51 -7.27
C LEU A 88 9.15 11.12 -7.30
N ARG A 89 8.36 10.76 -6.27
CA ARG A 89 7.58 9.51 -6.27
C ARG A 89 6.59 9.46 -7.45
N ILE A 90 5.83 10.52 -7.64
CA ILE A 90 4.87 10.62 -8.76
C ILE A 90 5.62 10.55 -10.10
N VAL A 91 6.68 11.33 -10.30
CA VAL A 91 7.47 11.35 -11.54
C VAL A 91 8.07 9.97 -11.84
N SER A 92 8.65 9.29 -10.84
CA SER A 92 9.20 7.95 -11.02
C SER A 92 8.13 6.95 -11.48
N THR A 93 6.91 7.10 -10.97
CA THR A 93 5.78 6.25 -11.36
C THR A 93 5.28 6.58 -12.77
N PHE A 94 5.25 7.86 -13.16
CA PHE A 94 4.97 8.28 -14.55
C PHE A 94 5.97 7.66 -15.54
N LEU A 95 7.25 7.71 -15.20
CA LEU A 95 8.32 7.10 -16.00
C LEU A 95 8.16 5.58 -16.11
N LEU A 96 7.76 4.90 -15.03
CA LEU A 96 7.52 3.46 -15.04
C LEU A 96 6.35 3.09 -15.97
N ILE A 97 5.22 3.78 -15.86
CA ILE A 97 4.07 3.55 -16.75
C ILE A 97 4.44 3.81 -18.21
N LEU A 98 5.20 4.86 -18.49
CA LEU A 98 5.69 5.16 -19.83
C LEU A 98 6.57 4.04 -20.37
N TYR A 99 7.54 3.57 -19.57
CA TYR A 99 8.41 2.46 -19.93
C TYR A 99 7.60 1.23 -20.37
N TYR A 100 6.60 0.83 -19.58
CA TYR A 100 5.72 -0.30 -19.90
C TYR A 100 4.85 -0.05 -21.15
N LYS A 101 4.31 1.16 -21.32
CA LYS A 101 3.51 1.50 -22.51
C LYS A 101 4.36 1.53 -23.78
N ASN A 102 5.60 2.03 -23.72
CA ASN A 102 6.47 2.14 -24.90
C ASN A 102 7.01 0.78 -25.34
N THR A 103 7.40 -0.05 -24.38
CA THR A 103 7.90 -1.42 -24.63
C THR A 103 6.78 -2.43 -24.90
N ARG A 104 5.52 -2.05 -24.67
CA ARG A 104 4.34 -2.94 -24.75
C ARG A 104 4.43 -4.16 -23.83
N PHE A 105 5.20 -4.07 -22.75
CA PHE A 105 5.24 -5.11 -21.72
C PHE A 105 3.97 -5.11 -20.88
N ASP A 106 3.64 -6.27 -20.33
CA ASP A 106 2.47 -6.46 -19.47
C ASP A 106 2.83 -6.17 -18.01
N LEU A 107 2.51 -4.96 -17.56
CA LEU A 107 2.73 -4.51 -16.18
C LEU A 107 2.01 -5.39 -15.16
N LYS A 108 0.77 -5.81 -15.44
CA LYS A 108 0.02 -6.66 -14.50
C LYS A 108 0.72 -8.01 -14.33
N ARG A 109 1.12 -8.64 -15.43
CA ARG A 109 1.83 -9.93 -15.39
C ARG A 109 3.09 -9.83 -14.54
N ASP A 110 3.87 -8.76 -14.74
CA ASP A 110 5.13 -8.58 -14.03
C ASP A 110 4.90 -8.23 -12.53
N ILE A 111 3.86 -7.44 -12.20
CA ILE A 111 3.38 -7.24 -10.80
C ILE A 111 3.05 -8.59 -10.15
N ILE A 112 2.18 -9.39 -10.77
CA ILE A 112 1.74 -10.66 -10.21
C ILE A 112 2.91 -11.62 -10.01
N PHE A 113 3.83 -11.68 -10.96
CA PHE A 113 5.05 -12.49 -10.80
C PHE A 113 5.85 -12.05 -9.58
N CYS A 114 6.10 -10.75 -9.41
CA CYS A 114 6.84 -10.23 -8.27
C CYS A 114 6.11 -10.47 -6.94
N LEU A 115 4.77 -10.37 -6.90
CA LEU A 115 3.99 -10.72 -5.72
C LEU A 115 4.14 -12.19 -5.33
N TYR A 116 4.21 -13.12 -6.30
CA TYR A 116 4.52 -14.53 -6.00
C TYR A 116 5.94 -14.70 -5.46
N VAL A 117 6.93 -13.99 -6.00
CA VAL A 117 8.31 -14.02 -5.46
C VAL A 117 8.33 -13.57 -4.00
N LEU A 118 7.64 -12.48 -3.68
CA LEU A 118 7.51 -11.99 -2.30
C LEU A 118 6.74 -12.97 -1.40
N ALA A 119 5.73 -13.64 -1.93
CA ALA A 119 5.00 -14.69 -1.21
C ALA A 119 5.92 -15.87 -0.84
N PHE A 120 6.74 -16.35 -1.77
CA PHE A 120 7.73 -17.39 -1.50
C PHE A 120 8.76 -16.95 -0.48
N HIS A 121 9.29 -15.73 -0.62
CA HIS A 121 10.21 -15.14 0.36
C HIS A 121 9.59 -15.10 1.76
N ALA A 122 8.34 -14.63 1.89
CA ALA A 122 7.65 -14.54 3.16
C ALA A 122 7.45 -15.91 3.83
N VAL A 123 7.19 -16.97 3.05
CA VAL A 123 7.09 -18.34 3.58
C VAL A 123 8.45 -18.82 4.08
N ILE A 124 9.52 -18.63 3.29
CA ILE A 124 10.88 -19.01 3.69
C ILE A 124 11.28 -18.27 4.96
N SER A 125 11.08 -16.95 4.99
CA SER A 125 11.36 -16.09 6.14
C SER A 125 10.62 -16.56 7.39
N PHE A 126 9.35 -16.93 7.27
CA PHE A 126 8.57 -17.39 8.41
C PHE A 126 9.01 -18.77 8.92
N LEU A 127 9.25 -19.72 8.01
CA LEU A 127 9.59 -21.10 8.37
C LEU A 127 11.04 -21.28 8.85
N ILE A 128 11.97 -20.45 8.39
CA ILE A 128 13.38 -20.56 8.78
C ILE A 128 13.65 -20.01 10.19
N PHE A 129 12.76 -19.17 10.71
CA PHE A 129 12.96 -18.43 11.97
C PHE A 129 13.47 -19.31 13.14
N PRO A 130 12.88 -20.48 13.46
CA PRO A 130 13.33 -21.29 14.59
C PRO A 130 14.78 -21.77 14.48
N PHE A 131 15.34 -21.82 13.27
CA PHE A 131 16.71 -22.26 13.01
C PHE A 131 17.73 -21.12 13.06
N ILE A 132 17.27 -19.88 12.91
CA ILE A 132 18.15 -18.70 12.78
C ILE A 132 18.00 -17.69 13.91
N GLU A 133 17.09 -17.91 14.85
CA GLU A 133 16.78 -16.97 15.94
C GLU A 133 18.01 -16.46 16.69
N ILE A 134 18.95 -17.37 17.01
CA ILE A 134 20.18 -17.04 17.75
C ILE A 134 21.18 -16.20 16.95
N TYR A 135 21.04 -16.14 15.63
CA TYR A 135 21.92 -15.39 14.73
C TYR A 135 21.32 -14.05 14.29
N LEU A 136 20.14 -13.70 14.82
CA LEU A 136 19.47 -12.46 14.48
C LEU A 136 20.19 -11.26 15.11
N VAL A 137 20.38 -10.22 14.30
CA VAL A 137 20.98 -8.94 14.72
C VAL A 137 19.91 -7.85 14.68
N SER A 138 20.00 -6.86 15.57
CA SER A 138 19.10 -5.69 15.53
C SER A 138 19.23 -4.93 14.22
N ILE A 139 18.11 -4.43 13.72
CA ILE A 139 18.08 -3.58 12.52
C ILE A 139 18.71 -2.22 12.88
N PRO A 140 19.66 -1.69 12.08
CA PRO A 140 20.43 -0.50 12.43
C PRO A 140 19.67 0.79 12.10
N THR A 141 18.45 0.95 12.60
CA THR A 141 17.68 2.21 12.54
C THR A 141 16.84 2.39 13.79
N GLU A 142 16.77 3.62 14.29
CA GLU A 142 15.89 4.00 15.41
C GLU A 142 14.42 4.01 15.00
N GLU A 143 14.13 4.12 13.70
CA GLU A 143 12.76 4.12 13.17
C GLU A 143 12.08 2.74 13.24
N LEU A 144 12.86 1.67 13.42
CA LEU A 144 12.33 0.32 13.39
C LEU A 144 12.91 -0.60 14.47
N ASN A 145 12.06 -0.92 15.45
CA ASN A 145 12.35 -1.98 16.41
C ASN A 145 12.14 -3.35 15.76
N GLY A 146 13.23 -3.99 15.35
CA GLY A 146 13.19 -5.34 14.80
C GLY A 146 14.56 -5.98 14.66
N LYS A 147 14.55 -7.26 14.30
CA LYS A 147 15.73 -8.08 14.08
C LYS A 147 15.81 -8.54 12.63
N THR A 148 17.02 -8.85 12.19
CA THR A 148 17.28 -9.33 10.84
C THR A 148 18.35 -10.42 10.79
N PHE A 149 18.25 -11.28 9.78
CA PHE A 149 19.29 -12.21 9.37
C PHE A 149 19.85 -11.76 8.02
N TYR A 150 21.10 -11.29 8.01
CA TYR A 150 21.81 -10.79 6.83
C TYR A 150 21.06 -9.75 5.98
N ASN A 151 20.16 -8.96 6.58
CA ASN A 151 19.28 -8.03 5.86
C ASN A 151 18.41 -8.71 4.79
N LEU A 152 18.14 -10.02 4.91
CA LEU A 152 17.31 -10.79 3.98
C LEU A 152 15.98 -11.21 4.62
N PHE A 153 16.00 -11.57 5.90
CA PHE A 153 14.81 -11.94 6.67
C PHE A 153 14.64 -10.96 7.83
N PHE A 154 13.40 -10.54 8.09
CA PHE A 154 13.09 -9.49 9.06
C PHE A 154 12.00 -9.92 10.04
N TYR A 155 12.15 -9.53 11.31
CA TYR A 155 11.31 -9.94 12.42
C TYR A 155 11.12 -8.78 13.41
N SER A 156 9.94 -8.12 13.41
CA SER A 156 9.65 -6.97 14.28
C SER A 156 8.48 -7.19 15.24
N SER A 157 7.50 -8.03 14.90
CA SER A 157 6.26 -8.14 15.69
C SER A 157 6.04 -9.55 16.25
N LEU A 158 6.16 -9.70 17.57
CA LEU A 158 5.79 -10.93 18.30
C LEU A 158 4.30 -10.94 18.67
N ARG A 159 3.73 -12.15 18.73
CA ARG A 159 2.41 -12.38 19.32
C ARG A 159 2.43 -13.66 20.13
N ASP A 160 1.83 -13.60 21.32
CA ASP A 160 1.50 -14.80 22.09
C ASP A 160 0.33 -15.54 21.44
N VAL A 161 0.55 -16.81 21.11
CA VAL A 161 -0.44 -17.75 20.61
C VAL A 161 -0.40 -18.98 21.52
N PHE A 162 -1.39 -19.10 22.41
CA PHE A 162 -1.52 -20.21 23.37
C PHE A 162 -0.29 -20.41 24.28
N GLY A 163 0.35 -19.33 24.72
CA GLY A 163 1.53 -19.34 25.60
C GLY A 163 2.86 -19.44 24.84
N ILE A 164 2.84 -19.45 23.51
CA ILE A 164 4.02 -19.49 22.66
C ILE A 164 4.15 -18.15 21.93
N ASN A 165 5.27 -17.46 22.14
CA ASN A 165 5.61 -16.24 21.42
C ASN A 165 6.09 -16.59 20.01
N ILE A 166 5.32 -16.19 19.00
CA ILE A 166 5.62 -16.43 17.59
C ILE A 166 5.72 -15.08 16.87
N TYR A 167 6.72 -14.90 16.02
CA TYR A 167 6.79 -13.73 15.15
C TYR A 167 5.68 -13.79 14.10
N ARG A 168 5.00 -12.68 13.90
CA ARG A 168 4.03 -12.50 12.83
C ARG A 168 4.78 -12.43 11.49
N ASN A 169 4.20 -13.03 10.45
CA ASN A 169 4.84 -13.00 9.13
C ASN A 169 4.77 -11.60 8.51
N GLN A 170 5.93 -10.98 8.31
CA GLN A 170 6.09 -9.67 7.65
C GLN A 170 6.85 -9.74 6.32
N GLY A 171 7.52 -10.86 6.02
CA GLY A 171 8.40 -10.98 4.85
C GLY A 171 9.46 -9.87 4.83
N VAL A 172 9.54 -9.14 3.72
CA VAL A 172 10.45 -7.99 3.53
C VAL A 172 9.91 -6.66 4.08
N PHE A 173 8.67 -6.64 4.56
CA PHE A 173 8.00 -5.43 4.97
C PHE A 173 8.25 -5.12 6.44
N TRP A 174 8.14 -3.84 6.79
CA TRP A 174 8.44 -3.40 8.15
C TRP A 174 7.37 -3.81 9.17
N GLU A 175 6.15 -4.07 8.68
CA GLU A 175 5.03 -4.57 9.47
C GLU A 175 4.28 -5.71 8.77
N PRO A 176 3.75 -6.70 9.53
CA PRO A 176 2.91 -7.77 8.97
C PRO A 176 1.64 -7.26 8.27
N GLY A 177 1.11 -6.11 8.70
CA GLY A 177 -0.08 -5.52 8.11
C GLY A 177 0.13 -4.93 6.71
N ILE A 178 1.39 -4.77 6.29
CA ILE A 178 1.75 -4.39 4.93
C ILE A 178 1.77 -5.62 4.02
N LEU A 179 2.40 -6.71 4.48
CA LEU A 179 2.45 -7.97 3.72
C LEU A 179 1.04 -8.45 3.34
N GLN A 180 0.07 -8.34 4.25
CA GLN A 180 -1.31 -8.77 3.95
C GLN A 180 -1.94 -7.99 2.79
N ILE A 181 -1.57 -6.72 2.55
CA ILE A 181 -2.11 -5.93 1.44
C ILE A 181 -1.75 -6.61 0.12
N TYR A 182 -0.45 -6.87 -0.05
CA TYR A 182 0.11 -7.50 -1.24
C TYR A 182 -0.44 -8.92 -1.44
N MET A 183 -0.58 -9.69 -0.36
CA MET A 183 -1.13 -11.03 -0.44
C MET A 183 -2.64 -11.03 -0.73
N ASN A 184 -3.41 -10.09 -0.19
CA ASN A 184 -4.83 -9.93 -0.51
C ASN A 184 -5.06 -9.48 -1.95
N ILE A 185 -4.17 -8.65 -2.52
CA ILE A 185 -4.16 -8.36 -3.97
C ILE A 185 -3.93 -9.65 -4.77
N LEU A 186 -3.01 -10.52 -4.34
CA LEU A 186 -2.71 -11.78 -5.01
C LEU A 186 -3.86 -12.79 -4.89
N VAL A 187 -4.52 -12.86 -3.73
CA VAL A 187 -5.78 -13.62 -3.53
C VAL A 187 -6.85 -13.11 -4.47
N PHE A 188 -7.09 -11.78 -4.49
CA PHE A 188 -8.06 -11.15 -5.39
C PHE A 188 -7.80 -11.52 -6.85
N TYR A 189 -6.55 -11.42 -7.31
CA TYR A 189 -6.19 -11.79 -8.68
C TYR A 189 -6.48 -13.26 -8.98
N ASN A 190 -6.10 -14.17 -8.07
CA ASN A 190 -6.30 -15.60 -8.26
C ASN A 190 -7.78 -15.99 -8.28
N LEU A 191 -8.59 -15.38 -7.42
CA LEU A 191 -10.03 -15.62 -7.35
C LEU A 191 -10.77 -14.99 -8.52
N PHE A 192 -10.61 -13.70 -8.78
CA PHE A 192 -11.50 -12.96 -9.69
C PHE A 192 -10.99 -12.87 -11.13
N GLU A 193 -9.68 -12.92 -11.37
CA GLU A 193 -9.13 -12.88 -12.73
C GLU A 193 -8.72 -14.26 -13.24
N LYS A 194 -7.99 -15.05 -12.43
CA LYS A 194 -7.62 -16.42 -12.80
C LYS A 194 -8.72 -17.44 -12.53
N LYS A 195 -9.74 -17.09 -11.76
CA LYS A 195 -10.87 -17.97 -11.38
C LYS A 195 -10.40 -19.30 -10.78
N SER A 196 -9.35 -19.26 -9.97
CA SER A 196 -8.70 -20.45 -9.40
C SER A 196 -8.62 -20.38 -7.88
N PHE A 197 -9.58 -21.02 -7.21
CA PHE A 197 -9.58 -21.21 -5.76
C PHE A 197 -8.28 -21.87 -5.26
N LYS A 198 -7.80 -22.92 -5.94
CA LYS A 198 -6.56 -23.62 -5.53
C LYS A 198 -5.35 -22.69 -5.48
N LYS A 199 -5.22 -21.77 -6.45
CA LYS A 199 -4.11 -20.82 -6.49
C LYS A 199 -4.24 -19.72 -5.44
N SER A 200 -5.45 -19.39 -4.98
CA SER A 200 -5.63 -18.39 -3.93
C SER A 200 -5.26 -18.90 -2.54
N LEU A 201 -5.24 -20.22 -2.32
CA LEU A 201 -4.89 -20.80 -1.03
C LEU A 201 -3.47 -20.45 -0.57
N PHE A 202 -2.50 -20.46 -1.49
CA PHE A 202 -1.11 -20.14 -1.17
C PHE A 202 -0.93 -18.73 -0.55
N PRO A 203 -1.34 -17.63 -1.21
CA PRO A 203 -1.27 -16.31 -0.57
C PRO A 203 -2.23 -16.16 0.62
N ALA A 204 -3.35 -16.88 0.65
CA ALA A 204 -4.26 -16.85 1.81
C ALA A 204 -3.60 -17.38 3.09
N LEU A 205 -2.84 -18.47 3.03
CA LEU A 205 -2.07 -18.98 4.18
C LEU A 205 -1.06 -17.95 4.70
N ILE A 206 -0.46 -17.18 3.79
CA ILE A 206 0.47 -16.11 4.18
C ILE A 206 -0.29 -14.98 4.90
N VAL A 207 -1.46 -14.57 4.39
CA VAL A 207 -2.33 -13.60 5.11
C VAL A 207 -2.65 -14.10 6.51
N VAL A 208 -2.98 -15.38 6.68
CA VAL A 208 -3.22 -15.96 8.01
C VAL A 208 -2.00 -15.83 8.92
N SER A 209 -0.80 -16.14 8.42
CA SER A 209 0.44 -16.03 9.19
C SER A 209 0.83 -14.59 9.58
N THR A 210 0.25 -13.56 8.93
CA THR A 210 0.45 -12.15 9.34
C THR A 210 -0.29 -11.81 10.63
N MET A 211 -1.32 -12.59 10.97
CA MET A 211 -2.23 -12.36 12.10
C MET A 211 -2.78 -10.91 12.15
N SER A 212 -2.98 -10.31 10.97
CA SER A 212 -3.55 -8.97 10.80
C SER A 212 -5.08 -9.05 10.76
N THR A 213 -5.75 -8.28 11.60
CA THR A 213 -7.22 -8.25 11.71
C THR A 213 -7.86 -7.77 10.42
N THR A 214 -7.32 -6.70 9.84
CA THR A 214 -7.77 -6.13 8.57
C THR A 214 -7.51 -7.12 7.43
N GLY A 215 -6.35 -7.77 7.43
CA GLY A 215 -5.99 -8.76 6.43
C GLY A 215 -6.89 -10.00 6.44
N LEU A 216 -7.17 -10.55 7.61
CA LEU A 216 -8.07 -11.70 7.79
C LEU A 216 -9.53 -11.35 7.44
N GLY A 217 -10.00 -10.18 7.86
CA GLY A 217 -11.35 -9.71 7.53
C GLY A 217 -11.53 -9.53 6.02
N LEU A 218 -10.56 -8.90 5.35
CA LEU A 218 -10.58 -8.72 3.90
C LEU A 218 -10.50 -10.06 3.15
N LEU A 219 -9.65 -10.98 3.62
CA LEU A 219 -9.54 -12.33 3.07
C LEU A 219 -10.90 -13.05 3.10
N LEU A 220 -11.60 -12.97 4.24
CA LEU A 220 -12.93 -13.56 4.40
C LEU A 220 -13.93 -12.96 3.41
N ILE A 221 -13.98 -11.62 3.30
CA ILE A 221 -14.87 -10.93 2.37
C ILE A 221 -14.60 -11.37 0.92
N LEU A 222 -13.33 -11.51 0.53
CA LEU A 222 -12.96 -11.95 -0.82
C LEU A 222 -13.46 -13.38 -1.11
N TYR A 223 -13.32 -14.31 -0.17
CA TYR A 223 -13.84 -15.68 -0.36
C TYR A 223 -15.36 -15.72 -0.39
N ILE A 224 -16.04 -14.94 0.46
CA ILE A 224 -17.51 -14.82 0.45
C ILE A 224 -17.99 -14.26 -0.90
N PHE A 225 -17.39 -13.17 -1.39
CA PHE A 225 -17.76 -12.58 -2.68
C PHE A 225 -17.45 -13.51 -3.85
N TYR A 226 -16.35 -14.25 -3.81
CA TYR A 226 -16.03 -15.24 -4.83
C TYR A 226 -17.06 -16.37 -4.88
N TYR A 227 -17.49 -16.87 -3.72
CA TYR A 227 -18.55 -17.88 -3.63
C TYR A 227 -19.83 -17.42 -4.32
N PHE A 228 -20.34 -16.24 -3.96
CA PHE A 228 -21.54 -15.67 -4.58
C PHE A 228 -21.35 -15.30 -6.06
N SER A 229 -20.12 -15.02 -6.50
CA SER A 229 -19.83 -14.71 -7.90
C SER A 229 -19.85 -15.94 -8.82
N ILE A 230 -19.59 -17.15 -8.30
CA ILE A 230 -19.55 -18.38 -9.10
C ILE A 230 -20.87 -19.15 -9.00
N HIS A 231 -21.50 -19.12 -7.83
CA HIS A 231 -22.69 -19.88 -7.57
C HIS A 231 -23.92 -18.99 -7.66
N THR A 232 -24.69 -19.13 -8.74
CA THR A 232 -26.04 -18.55 -8.85
C THR A 232 -27.03 -19.21 -7.88
N HIS A 233 -26.75 -20.46 -7.48
CA HIS A 233 -27.49 -21.21 -6.47
C HIS A 233 -26.55 -21.74 -5.39
N PHE A 234 -26.98 -21.67 -4.13
CA PHE A 234 -26.18 -22.05 -2.96
C PHE A 234 -25.69 -23.51 -3.04
N SER A 235 -24.37 -23.72 -3.02
CA SER A 235 -23.74 -25.05 -2.97
C SER A 235 -23.23 -25.33 -1.57
N ILE A 236 -23.92 -26.24 -0.85
CA ILE A 236 -23.60 -26.54 0.54
C ILE A 236 -22.19 -27.09 0.72
N LYS A 237 -21.63 -27.82 -0.27
CA LYS A 237 -20.26 -28.36 -0.21
C LYS A 237 -19.20 -27.26 -0.22
N PHE A 238 -19.41 -26.19 -0.99
CA PHE A 238 -18.47 -25.07 -1.05
C PHE A 238 -18.69 -24.10 0.12
N PHE A 239 -19.93 -23.91 0.55
CA PHE A 239 -20.23 -23.21 1.81
C PHE A 239 -19.55 -23.92 2.99
N LEU A 240 -19.64 -25.25 3.09
CA LEU A 240 -18.96 -26.05 4.11
C LEU A 240 -17.43 -25.97 4.02
N LEU A 241 -16.85 -25.85 2.82
CA LEU A 241 -15.41 -25.64 2.67
C LEU A 241 -14.97 -24.23 3.09
N SER A 242 -15.74 -23.20 2.72
CA SER A 242 -15.53 -21.83 3.17
C SER A 242 -15.72 -21.71 4.69
N LEU A 243 -16.75 -22.37 5.22
CA LEU A 243 -17.03 -22.50 6.65
C LEU A 243 -15.94 -23.30 7.35
N PHE A 244 -15.36 -24.33 6.73
CA PHE A 244 -14.22 -25.06 7.29
C PHE A 244 -12.99 -24.16 7.41
N PHE A 245 -12.66 -23.37 6.38
CA PHE A 245 -11.60 -22.35 6.49
C PHE A 245 -11.93 -21.31 7.56
N PHE A 246 -13.19 -20.88 7.65
CA PHE A 246 -13.65 -19.97 8.70
C PHE A 246 -13.52 -20.58 10.10
N ILE A 247 -13.90 -21.85 10.28
CA ILE A 247 -13.76 -22.62 11.53
C ILE A 247 -12.29 -22.83 11.86
N LEU A 248 -11.42 -23.04 10.88
CA LEU A 248 -9.98 -23.09 11.09
C LEU A 248 -9.43 -21.74 11.57
N MET A 249 -10.09 -20.63 11.21
CA MET A 249 -9.81 -19.30 11.74
C MET A 249 -10.47 -19.05 13.11
N ILE A 250 -11.46 -19.84 13.54
CA ILE A 250 -12.18 -19.65 14.82
C ILE A 250 -11.23 -19.73 16.02
N PRO A 251 -10.30 -20.68 16.18
CA PRO A 251 -9.34 -20.66 17.30
C PRO A 251 -8.46 -19.41 17.32
N LEU A 252 -8.10 -18.89 16.14
CA LEU A 252 -7.31 -17.68 15.95
C LEU A 252 -8.12 -16.41 16.27
N VAL A 253 -9.41 -16.43 15.91
CA VAL A 253 -10.40 -15.39 16.22
C VAL A 253 -10.87 -15.47 17.67
N LEU A 254 -10.94 -16.64 18.30
CA LEU A 254 -11.34 -16.87 19.69
C LEU A 254 -10.20 -16.60 20.67
N ALA A 255 -8.96 -16.98 20.35
CA ALA A 255 -7.78 -16.47 21.07
C ALA A 255 -7.73 -14.94 20.98
N PHE A 256 -8.24 -14.36 19.89
CA PHE A 256 -8.42 -12.93 19.74
C PHE A 256 -9.67 -12.41 20.49
N VAL A 257 -10.79 -13.14 20.55
CA VAL A 257 -12.09 -12.71 21.14
C VAL A 257 -12.23 -12.94 22.63
N ASN A 258 -11.55 -13.93 23.19
CA ASN A 258 -11.41 -14.02 24.63
C ASN A 258 -10.65 -12.80 25.19
N ASN A 259 -9.87 -12.11 24.36
CA ASN A 259 -9.27 -10.82 24.68
C ASN A 259 -10.11 -9.60 24.21
N PHE A 260 -11.32 -9.76 23.65
CA PHE A 260 -12.11 -8.61 23.12
C PHE A 260 -12.72 -7.73 24.22
N GLY A 261 -13.01 -8.29 25.42
CA GLY A 261 -13.38 -7.52 26.60
C GLY A 261 -12.22 -6.65 27.10
N GLU A 262 -11.00 -7.20 27.09
CA GLU A 262 -9.74 -6.51 27.41
C GLU A 262 -9.22 -5.62 26.27
N LYS A 263 -9.80 -5.68 25.05
CA LYS A 263 -9.31 -4.92 23.88
C LYS A 263 -9.63 -3.45 23.86
N LYS A 264 -10.70 -3.02 24.54
CA LYS A 264 -10.89 -1.58 24.78
C LYS A 264 -9.68 -0.99 25.52
N ASP A 265 -8.97 -1.83 26.28
CA ASP A 265 -7.74 -1.50 27.00
C ASP A 265 -6.45 -1.92 26.25
N THR A 266 -6.56 -2.50 25.04
CA THR A 266 -5.35 -2.75 24.23
C THR A 266 -4.87 -1.46 23.58
N LEU A 267 -3.59 -1.15 23.82
CA LEU A 267 -2.90 0.02 23.30
C LEU A 267 -3.10 0.21 21.78
N SER A 268 -3.03 -0.86 20.99
CA SER A 268 -3.21 -0.79 19.53
C SER A 268 -4.60 -0.32 19.09
N TYR A 269 -5.67 -0.72 19.79
CA TYR A 269 -7.03 -0.27 19.47
C TYR A 269 -7.23 1.20 19.85
N GLN A 270 -6.77 1.59 21.04
CA GLN A 270 -6.87 2.96 21.53
C GLN A 270 -6.12 3.94 20.63
N LEU A 271 -4.90 3.58 20.20
CA LEU A 271 -4.10 4.41 19.29
C LEU A 271 -4.77 4.58 17.91
N ARG A 272 -5.44 3.54 17.38
CA ARG A 272 -6.19 3.66 16.11
C ARG A 272 -7.45 4.51 16.24
N MET A 273 -8.14 4.42 17.39
CA MET A 273 -9.28 5.27 17.69
C MET A 273 -8.84 6.73 17.80
N TYR A 274 -7.74 6.98 18.52
CA TYR A 274 -7.10 8.29 18.61
C TYR A 274 -6.72 8.82 17.22
N ASP A 275 -5.99 8.03 16.40
CA ASP A 275 -5.61 8.39 15.03
C ASP A 275 -6.84 8.82 14.21
N MET A 276 -7.97 8.11 14.34
CA MET A 276 -9.20 8.40 13.61
C MET A 276 -9.83 9.72 14.04
N VAL A 277 -10.01 9.92 15.34
CA VAL A 277 -10.71 11.10 15.86
C VAL A 277 -9.86 12.36 15.69
N ASN A 278 -8.56 12.28 15.97
CA ASN A 278 -7.62 13.38 15.75
C ASN A 278 -7.58 13.79 14.27
N ALA A 279 -7.55 12.82 13.35
CA ALA A 279 -7.61 13.10 11.92
C ALA A 279 -8.89 13.83 11.50
N ILE A 280 -10.06 13.39 12.00
CA ILE A 280 -11.33 14.04 11.68
C ILE A 280 -11.31 15.50 12.15
N GLU A 281 -10.80 15.77 13.34
CA GLU A 281 -10.68 17.13 13.87
C GLU A 281 -9.77 18.01 13.00
N MET A 282 -8.60 17.51 12.60
CA MET A 282 -7.70 18.21 11.68
C MET A 282 -8.35 18.49 10.32
N VAL A 283 -9.10 17.53 9.77
CA VAL A 283 -9.80 17.71 8.49
C VAL A 283 -10.91 18.76 8.60
N ILE A 284 -11.62 18.83 9.72
CA ILE A 284 -12.64 19.85 9.98
C ILE A 284 -12.00 21.25 10.07
N GLN A 285 -10.81 21.35 10.68
CA GLN A 285 -10.07 22.60 10.81
C GLN A 285 -9.43 23.06 9.48
N HIS A 286 -8.97 22.12 8.64
CA HIS A 286 -8.27 22.40 7.38
C HIS A 286 -8.92 21.69 6.16
N PRO A 287 -10.21 21.94 5.85
CA PRO A 287 -10.97 21.11 4.92
C PRO A 287 -10.59 21.25 3.44
N ILE A 288 -10.01 22.39 3.03
CA ILE A 288 -9.81 22.70 1.60
C ILE A 288 -8.44 22.22 1.10
N CYS A 289 -7.35 22.70 1.72
CA CYS A 289 -5.98 22.39 1.29
C CYS A 289 -5.24 21.46 2.27
N GLY A 290 -5.85 21.09 3.40
CA GLY A 290 -5.16 20.34 4.43
C GLY A 290 -4.00 21.12 5.05
N ILE A 291 -3.13 20.40 5.75
CA ILE A 291 -1.98 20.95 6.49
C ILE A 291 -0.65 20.75 5.77
N GLY A 292 -0.63 20.11 4.60
CA GLY A 292 0.58 19.82 3.83
C GLY A 292 1.25 18.49 4.20
N PHE A 293 2.43 18.23 3.63
CA PHE A 293 3.12 16.92 3.70
C PHE A 293 4.20 16.81 4.77
N ASP A 294 4.49 17.88 5.50
CA ASP A 294 5.54 17.88 6.52
C ASP A 294 5.08 17.20 7.81
N MET A 295 5.82 16.18 8.25
CA MET A 295 5.50 15.44 9.48
C MET A 295 5.68 16.27 10.75
N GLU A 296 6.56 17.28 10.74
CA GLU A 296 6.73 18.17 11.89
C GLU A 296 5.55 19.15 12.02
N VAL A 297 5.01 19.61 10.88
CA VAL A 297 3.75 20.37 10.87
C VAL A 297 2.60 19.48 11.34
N TYR A 298 2.53 18.22 10.88
CA TYR A 298 1.54 17.26 11.37
C TYR A 298 1.58 17.11 12.90
N LYS A 299 2.76 16.87 13.48
CA LYS A 299 2.93 16.75 14.94
C LYS A 299 2.56 18.05 15.67
N LYS A 300 2.95 19.21 15.12
CA LYS A 300 2.57 20.51 15.69
C LYS A 300 1.06 20.68 15.73
N VAL A 301 0.35 20.44 14.62
CA VAL A 301 -1.12 20.54 14.57
C VAL A 301 -1.76 19.50 15.50
N GLN A 302 -1.18 18.30 15.59
CA GLN A 302 -1.61 17.25 16.50
C GLN A 302 -1.53 17.66 17.98
N THR A 303 -0.50 18.40 18.38
CA THR A 303 -0.39 18.90 19.76
C THR A 303 -1.43 19.98 20.09
N MET A 304 -1.97 20.65 19.06
CA MET A 304 -2.95 21.73 19.22
C MET A 304 -4.39 21.21 19.31
N THR A 305 -4.66 19.95 18.94
CA THR A 305 -5.98 19.35 19.10
C THR A 305 -6.22 19.03 20.58
N ASN A 306 -7.39 19.40 21.11
CA ASN A 306 -7.66 19.38 22.56
C ASN A 306 -7.68 17.94 23.12
N LEU A 307 -6.59 17.50 23.76
CA LEU A 307 -6.51 16.18 24.43
C LEU A 307 -7.57 15.98 25.51
N SER A 308 -8.11 17.07 26.08
CA SER A 308 -9.20 17.03 27.08
C SER A 308 -10.47 16.33 26.57
N LYS A 309 -10.73 16.31 25.26
CA LYS A 309 -11.84 15.54 24.67
C LYS A 309 -11.63 14.03 24.72
N TYR A 310 -10.41 13.59 25.03
CA TYR A 310 -9.97 12.21 24.98
C TYR A 310 -9.67 11.65 26.37
N ALA A 311 -10.10 12.33 27.44
CA ALA A 311 -9.93 11.91 28.84
C ALA A 311 -10.49 10.51 29.16
N ASN A 312 -11.37 9.98 28.29
CA ASN A 312 -11.91 8.61 28.39
C ASN A 312 -11.04 7.54 27.70
N LEU A 313 -9.98 7.91 26.99
CA LEU A 313 -8.98 6.98 26.47
C LEU A 313 -7.87 6.85 27.52
N ASN A 314 -7.71 5.65 28.09
CA ASN A 314 -6.64 5.33 29.05
C ASN A 314 -5.26 5.26 28.37
N ILE A 315 -4.88 6.28 27.60
CA ILE A 315 -3.54 6.34 26.99
C ILE A 315 -2.62 6.91 28.07
N TYR A 316 -2.03 6.01 28.85
CA TYR A 316 -1.18 6.31 30.01
C TYR A 316 0.14 7.03 29.69
N ASP A 317 0.44 7.25 28.41
CA ASP A 317 1.73 7.77 27.98
C ASP A 317 1.56 8.82 26.88
N GLY A 318 1.61 10.10 27.28
CA GLY A 318 1.48 11.23 26.37
C GLY A 318 2.59 11.27 25.31
N ASP A 319 3.79 10.80 25.64
CA ASP A 319 4.95 10.86 24.75
C ASP A 319 4.77 9.93 23.53
N MET A 320 4.12 8.76 23.71
CA MET A 320 3.78 7.86 22.59
C MET A 320 2.75 8.45 21.62
N ILE A 321 1.95 9.43 22.03
CA ILE A 321 0.93 10.07 21.20
C ILE A 321 1.56 11.13 20.29
N TYR A 322 2.47 11.94 20.82
CA TYR A 322 3.03 13.10 20.12
C TYR A 322 4.16 12.78 19.13
N GLU A 323 4.77 11.60 19.25
CA GLU A 323 5.89 11.20 18.38
C GLU A 323 5.48 10.35 17.16
N ARG A 324 4.23 9.86 17.10
CA ARG A 324 3.76 8.95 16.04
C ARG A 324 3.00 9.66 14.90
N GLY A 325 3.11 9.09 13.70
CA GLY A 325 2.24 9.45 12.57
C GLY A 325 0.89 8.71 12.57
N ASN A 326 -0.04 9.15 11.73
CA ASN A 326 -1.33 8.48 11.54
C ASN A 326 -1.18 7.18 10.74
N THR A 327 -1.74 6.08 11.23
CA THR A 327 -1.69 4.77 10.56
C THR A 327 -2.72 4.61 9.43
N ASN A 328 -3.71 5.49 9.32
CA ASN A 328 -4.76 5.41 8.30
C ASN A 328 -4.42 6.29 7.09
N SER A 329 -4.08 5.66 5.96
CA SER A 329 -3.71 6.41 4.75
C SER A 329 -4.80 7.31 4.20
N LEU A 330 -6.07 6.94 4.31
CA LEU A 330 -7.16 7.74 3.75
C LEU A 330 -7.34 9.02 4.55
N LEU A 331 -7.26 8.90 5.86
CA LEU A 331 -7.26 10.05 6.75
C LEU A 331 -6.01 10.89 6.56
N MET A 332 -4.84 10.27 6.40
CA MET A 332 -3.60 11.00 6.11
C MET A 332 -3.70 11.78 4.79
N LEU A 333 -4.28 11.20 3.73
CA LEU A 333 -4.53 11.90 2.48
C LEU A 333 -5.41 13.14 2.68
N LEU A 334 -6.50 13.00 3.46
CA LEU A 334 -7.41 14.09 3.79
C LEU A 334 -6.73 15.19 4.61
N ILE A 335 -5.91 14.82 5.59
CA ILE A 335 -5.15 15.76 6.41
C ILE A 335 -4.13 16.52 5.56
N GLN A 336 -3.40 15.83 4.68
CA GLN A 336 -2.33 16.44 3.89
C GLN A 336 -2.86 17.31 2.74
N CYS A 337 -3.92 16.85 2.06
CA CYS A 337 -4.38 17.45 0.81
C CYS A 337 -5.73 18.18 0.90
N GLY A 338 -6.47 18.02 2.00
CA GLY A 338 -7.86 18.47 2.12
C GLY A 338 -8.87 17.59 1.36
N LEU A 339 -10.16 17.85 1.59
CA LEU A 339 -11.27 17.10 1.01
C LEU A 339 -11.30 17.13 -0.53
N PRO A 340 -11.23 18.30 -1.21
CA PRO A 340 -11.39 18.36 -2.66
C PRO A 340 -10.34 17.52 -3.39
N MET A 341 -9.07 17.69 -3.03
CA MET A 341 -7.98 16.98 -3.69
C MET A 341 -7.98 15.49 -3.36
N SER A 342 -8.32 15.11 -2.13
CA SER A 342 -8.46 13.70 -1.73
C SER A 342 -9.57 12.99 -2.53
N VAL A 343 -10.72 13.64 -2.70
CA VAL A 343 -11.83 13.08 -3.50
C VAL A 343 -11.42 12.93 -4.97
N ILE A 344 -10.72 13.91 -5.54
CA ILE A 344 -10.20 13.83 -6.92
C ILE A 344 -9.22 12.66 -7.04
N TYR A 345 -8.28 12.53 -6.09
CA TYR A 345 -7.30 11.45 -6.06
C TYR A 345 -7.97 10.07 -6.04
N LEU A 346 -8.94 9.88 -5.13
CA LEU A 346 -9.68 8.62 -5.01
C LEU A 346 -10.55 8.33 -6.24
N CYS A 347 -11.17 9.35 -6.83
CA CYS A 347 -11.94 9.21 -8.08
C CYS A 347 -11.06 8.76 -9.25
N ILE A 348 -9.83 9.29 -9.36
CA ILE A 348 -8.87 8.86 -10.38
C ILE A 348 -8.40 7.44 -10.09
N LEU A 349 -8.00 7.14 -8.86
CA LEU A 349 -7.55 5.81 -8.44
C LEU A 349 -8.59 4.71 -8.71
N TYR A 350 -9.88 4.98 -8.48
CA TYR A 350 -10.99 4.07 -8.77
C TYR A 350 -11.06 3.66 -10.25
N ARG A 351 -10.53 4.49 -11.16
CA ARG A 351 -10.58 4.27 -12.61
C ARG A 351 -9.40 3.44 -13.14
N GLN A 352 -8.62 2.78 -12.28
CA GLN A 352 -7.51 1.93 -12.71
C GLN A 352 -7.97 0.82 -13.65
N ASN A 353 -7.12 0.46 -14.59
CA ASN A 353 -7.35 -0.56 -15.62
C ASN A 353 -6.26 -1.64 -15.65
N ILE A 354 -5.37 -1.66 -14.67
CA ILE A 354 -4.41 -2.76 -14.48
C ILE A 354 -5.18 -4.05 -14.17
N PHE A 355 -6.11 -3.98 -13.21
CA PHE A 355 -6.98 -5.10 -12.81
C PHE A 355 -8.39 -4.94 -13.38
N LEU A 356 -8.95 -6.04 -13.88
CA LEU A 356 -10.22 -6.08 -14.63
C LEU A 356 -11.42 -5.66 -13.77
N ASN A 357 -11.55 -6.23 -12.56
CA ASN A 357 -12.65 -5.89 -11.65
C ASN A 357 -12.28 -4.67 -10.79
N ARG A 358 -12.32 -3.48 -11.39
CA ARG A 358 -11.89 -2.24 -10.74
C ARG A 358 -12.63 -1.88 -9.46
N ARG A 359 -13.92 -2.21 -9.36
CA ARG A 359 -14.74 -1.91 -8.17
C ARG A 359 -14.25 -2.69 -6.96
N LEU A 360 -14.10 -4.00 -7.14
CA LEU A 360 -13.63 -4.88 -6.08
C LEU A 360 -12.15 -4.64 -5.77
N PHE A 361 -11.33 -4.36 -6.77
CA PHE A 361 -9.94 -3.98 -6.55
C PHE A 361 -9.82 -2.69 -5.73
N PHE A 362 -10.61 -1.66 -6.07
CA PHE A 362 -10.65 -0.42 -5.29
C PHE A 362 -11.06 -0.70 -3.84
N PHE A 363 -12.09 -1.52 -3.62
CA PHE A 363 -12.49 -1.96 -2.27
C PHE A 363 -11.34 -2.64 -1.51
N VAL A 364 -10.60 -3.56 -2.14
CA VAL A 364 -9.42 -4.23 -1.55
C VAL A 364 -8.38 -3.22 -1.11
N ILE A 365 -8.05 -2.24 -1.96
CA ILE A 365 -7.04 -1.22 -1.69
C ILE A 365 -7.48 -0.29 -0.56
N ILE A 366 -8.72 0.22 -0.59
CA ILE A 366 -9.26 1.13 0.44
C ILE A 366 -9.26 0.48 1.81
N ILE A 367 -9.83 -0.72 1.95
CA ILE A 367 -9.90 -1.42 3.24
C ILE A 367 -8.51 -1.74 3.77
N SER A 368 -7.59 -2.16 2.90
CA SER A 368 -6.21 -2.45 3.28
C SER A 368 -5.47 -1.22 3.82
N LEU A 369 -5.62 -0.08 3.15
CA LEU A 369 -4.88 1.14 3.45
C LEU A 369 -5.50 1.99 4.57
N MET A 370 -6.70 1.65 5.05
CA MET A 370 -7.25 2.24 6.28
C MET A 370 -6.45 1.87 7.53
N SER A 371 -5.61 0.82 7.47
CA SER A 371 -4.79 0.35 8.59
C SER A 371 -3.29 0.55 8.41
N GLU A 372 -2.85 1.07 7.26
CA GLU A 372 -1.42 1.22 6.92
C GLU A 372 -1.18 2.55 6.18
N PRO A 373 -0.10 3.31 6.45
CA PRO A 373 0.19 4.63 5.87
C PRO A 373 0.93 4.55 4.51
N LEU A 374 0.39 3.82 3.54
CA LEU A 374 1.05 3.51 2.26
C LEU A 374 0.40 4.08 1.00
N LEU A 375 -0.76 4.74 1.05
CA LEU A 375 -1.49 5.17 -0.15
C LEU A 375 -0.69 6.08 -1.10
N LEU A 376 0.26 6.84 -0.54
CA LEU A 376 1.19 7.71 -1.28
C LEU A 376 2.57 7.06 -1.51
N GLY A 377 2.67 5.75 -1.39
CA GLY A 377 3.80 4.94 -1.83
C GLY A 377 3.75 4.69 -3.34
N ASN A 378 4.91 4.52 -3.97
CA ASN A 378 5.07 4.35 -5.42
C ASN A 378 4.15 3.25 -6.02
N PHE A 379 4.01 2.13 -5.32
CA PHE A 379 3.16 1.02 -5.75
C PHE A 379 1.68 1.39 -5.82
N PHE A 380 1.19 2.21 -4.89
CA PHE A 380 -0.22 2.62 -4.88
C PHE A 380 -0.46 3.81 -5.81
N ILE A 381 0.50 4.73 -5.91
CA ILE A 381 0.51 5.81 -6.91
C ILE A 381 0.50 5.23 -8.33
N LEU A 382 1.06 4.04 -8.55
CA LEU A 382 1.03 3.33 -9.84
C LEU A 382 -0.38 3.23 -10.43
N PHE A 383 -1.35 2.86 -9.61
CA PHE A 383 -2.74 2.73 -10.03
C PHE A 383 -3.36 4.09 -10.34
N PHE A 384 -3.03 5.13 -9.56
CA PHE A 384 -3.45 6.50 -9.84
C PHE A 384 -2.90 7.00 -11.18
N VAL A 385 -1.59 6.83 -11.42
CA VAL A 385 -0.92 7.29 -12.64
C VAL A 385 -1.42 6.53 -13.87
N GLU A 386 -1.58 5.21 -13.80
CA GLU A 386 -2.15 4.43 -14.90
C GLU A 386 -3.57 4.93 -15.25
N SER A 387 -4.41 5.16 -14.24
CA SER A 387 -5.76 5.69 -14.42
C SER A 387 -5.75 7.05 -15.10
N PHE A 388 -4.87 7.94 -14.64
CA PHE A 388 -4.69 9.28 -15.19
C PHE A 388 -4.33 9.22 -16.68
N PHE A 389 -3.37 8.38 -17.06
CA PHE A 389 -3.03 8.16 -18.47
C PHE A 389 -4.22 7.65 -19.28
N THR A 390 -5.00 6.72 -18.75
CA THR A 390 -6.15 6.15 -19.46
C THR A 390 -7.29 7.16 -19.62
N ILE A 391 -7.49 8.06 -18.66
CA ILE A 391 -8.44 9.18 -18.79
C ILE A 391 -7.98 10.14 -19.90
N LEU A 392 -6.71 10.55 -19.88
CA LEU A 392 -6.17 11.46 -20.89
C LEU A 392 -6.13 10.84 -22.29
N SER A 393 -5.85 9.55 -22.42
CA SER A 393 -5.86 8.86 -23.72
C SER A 393 -7.26 8.60 -24.26
N ARG A 394 -8.33 8.67 -23.46
CA ARG A 394 -9.72 8.52 -23.95
C ARG A 394 -10.35 9.84 -24.42
N SER A 395 -9.69 10.98 -24.18
CA SER A 395 -10.01 12.22 -24.88
C SER A 395 -9.84 11.98 -26.39
N LYS A 396 -10.86 12.34 -27.20
CA LYS A 396 -11.07 12.03 -28.64
C LYS A 396 -9.89 12.27 -29.62
N VAL A 397 -8.73 12.71 -29.12
CA VAL A 397 -7.48 12.88 -29.86
C VAL A 397 -6.78 11.54 -30.15
N TYR A 398 -6.95 10.51 -29.31
CA TYR A 398 -6.19 9.25 -29.42
C TYR A 398 -6.60 8.36 -30.61
N ASP A 399 -7.90 8.21 -30.86
CA ASP A 399 -8.40 7.38 -31.97
C ASP A 399 -8.07 8.00 -33.35
N LYS A 400 -7.85 9.31 -33.41
CA LYS A 400 -7.50 10.01 -34.65
C LYS A 400 -6.01 9.91 -35.01
N VAL A 401 -5.13 9.85 -34.02
CA VAL A 401 -3.66 9.80 -34.26
C VAL A 401 -3.18 8.39 -34.63
N ILE A 402 -3.83 7.34 -34.13
CA ILE A 402 -3.49 5.96 -34.52
C ILE A 402 -3.99 5.66 -35.94
N ASN A 403 -5.22 6.07 -36.28
CA ASN A 403 -5.75 5.85 -37.63
C ASN A 403 -5.03 6.66 -38.72
N ASN A 404 -4.44 7.81 -38.39
CA ASN A 404 -3.68 8.62 -39.35
C ASN A 404 -2.21 8.20 -39.50
N ASN A 405 -1.66 7.38 -38.60
CA ASN A 405 -0.28 6.87 -38.72
C ASN A 405 -0.21 5.45 -39.32
N CYS A 406 -1.34 4.89 -39.77
CA CYS A 406 -1.40 3.66 -40.58
C CYS A 406 -1.42 3.95 -42.10
N TYR A 407 -1.36 5.22 -42.49
CA TYR A 407 -1.14 5.64 -43.87
C TYR A 407 -0.06 6.73 -43.87
N ILE A 408 1.21 6.31 -43.93
CA ILE A 408 2.37 6.93 -44.62
C ILE A 408 3.54 5.97 -44.49
#